data_AF-A0A427HHM4-F1
#
_entry.id   AF-A0A427HHM4-F1
#
_cell.length_a   1.000
_cell.length_b   1.000
_cell.length_c   1.000
_cell.angle_alpha   90.00
_cell.angle_beta   90.00
_cell.angle_gamma   90.00
#
_symmetry.space_group_name_H-M   'P 1'
#
loop_
_entity.id
_entity.type
_entity.pdbx_description
1 polymer ?
#
loop_
_entity_poly.entity_id
_entity_poly.type
_entity_poly.pdbx_seq_one_letter_code
_entity_poly.pdbx_strand_id
1 'polypeptide(L)' 'MPELILDGHPLQVAPGTTVAAALMLGGDGTSRTSVSGQRRAPVCGMGICQECRVTIDGQRRLACQTLCRDGMQVESRP' A
#
# COMPACT_ATOMS: atom_id res chain seq x y z
N MET A 1 3.61 -4.10 17.36
CA MET A 1 4.03 -4.19 15.94
C MET A 1 2.75 -4.19 15.14
N PRO A 2 2.51 -3.20 14.26
CA PRO A 2 1.24 -3.08 13.57
C PRO A 2 0.87 -4.35 12.79
N GLU A 3 -0.37 -4.82 12.92
CA GLU A 3 -0.96 -5.89 12.10
C GLU A 3 -2.06 -5.31 11.20
N LEU A 4 -1.94 -5.54 9.89
CA LEU A 4 -2.87 -5.07 8.87
C LEU A 4 -3.31 -6.21 7.96
N ILE A 5 -4.40 -6.01 7.22
CA ILE A 5 -4.82 -6.91 6.14
C ILE A 5 -4.43 -6.28 4.81
N LEU A 6 -3.56 -6.94 4.05
CA LEU A 6 -3.17 -6.54 2.70
C LEU A 6 -3.76 -7.51 1.68
N ASP A 7 -4.64 -7.02 0.81
CA ASP A 7 -5.32 -7.81 -0.22
C ASP A 7 -5.92 -9.13 0.36
N GLY A 8 -6.56 -9.02 1.53
CA GLY A 8 -7.17 -10.15 2.25
C GLY A 8 -6.22 -11.00 3.11
N HIS A 9 -4.91 -10.71 3.11
CA HIS A 9 -3.90 -11.50 3.84
C HIS A 9 -3.37 -10.72 5.06
N PRO A 10 -3.29 -11.33 6.25
CA PRO A 10 -2.70 -10.67 7.41
C PRO A 10 -1.20 -10.45 7.22
N LEU A 11 -0.73 -9.27 7.62
CA LEU A 11 0.67 -8.87 7.56
C LEU A 11 1.03 -8.08 8.81
N GLN A 12 2.07 -8.52 9.51
CA GLN A 12 2.65 -7.79 10.64
C GLN A 12 3.91 -7.04 10.19
N VAL A 13 4.02 -5.77 10.59
CA VAL A 13 5.14 -4.89 10.21
C VAL A 13 5.75 -4.20 11.42
N ALA A 14 6.95 -3.64 11.24
CA ALA A 14 7.59 -2.82 12.27
C ALA A 14 6.82 -1.50 12.47
N PRO A 15 6.83 -0.93 13.69
CA PRO A 15 6.33 0.43 13.91
C PRO A 15 7.05 1.44 12.99
N GLY A 16 6.28 2.36 12.40
CA GLY A 16 6.82 3.34 11.45
C GLY A 16 6.92 2.85 10.00
N THR A 17 6.58 1.59 9.70
CA THR A 17 6.47 1.10 8.32
C THR A 17 5.35 1.84 7.59
N THR A 18 5.66 2.34 6.38
CA THR A 18 4.66 2.91 5.47
C THR A 18 3.90 1.81 4.73
N VAL A 19 2.70 2.11 4.27
CA VAL A 19 1.92 1.17 3.45
C VAL A 19 2.67 0.82 2.16
N ALA A 20 3.44 1.75 1.59
CA ALA A 20 4.30 1.46 0.43
C ALA A 20 5.36 0.39 0.74
N ALA A 21 5.97 0.44 1.93
CA ALA A 21 6.89 -0.60 2.36
C ALA A 21 6.16 -1.92 2.69
N ALA A 22 4.95 -1.86 3.26
CA ALA A 22 4.14 -3.06 3.48
C ALA A 22 3.79 -3.79 2.17
N LEU A 23 3.52 -3.06 1.08
CA LEU A 23 3.33 -3.66 -0.26
C LEU A 23 4.56 -4.44 -0.75
N MET A 24 5.77 -3.98 -0.41
CA MET A 24 7.03 -4.67 -0.75
C MET A 24 7.27 -5.90 0.13
N LEU A 25 6.82 -5.87 1.39
CA LEU A 25 7.05 -6.93 2.36
C LEU A 25 6.04 -8.08 2.24
N GLY A 26 4.77 -7.78 2.01
CA GLY A 26 3.69 -8.77 1.98
C GLY A 26 3.00 -8.94 0.64
N GLY A 27 3.39 -8.18 -0.39
CA GLY A 27 2.82 -8.24 -1.73
C GLY A 27 3.88 -8.37 -2.82
N ASP A 28 3.52 -8.00 -4.05
CA ASP A 28 4.43 -7.94 -5.21
C ASP A 28 5.08 -6.55 -5.38
N GLY A 29 4.94 -5.68 -4.38
CA GLY A 29 5.43 -4.30 -4.41
C GLY A 29 4.56 -3.32 -5.21
N THR A 30 3.48 -3.78 -5.83
CA THR A 30 2.66 -2.93 -6.70
C THR A 30 1.44 -2.39 -5.96
N SER A 31 0.98 -1.20 -6.35
CA SER A 31 -0.08 -0.43 -5.66
C SER A 31 -1.35 -0.26 -6.49
N ARG A 32 -1.24 -0.25 -7.83
CA ARG A 32 -2.39 -0.11 -8.72
C ARG A 32 -2.12 -0.66 -10.10
N THR A 33 -3.17 -0.81 -10.89
CA THR A 33 -3.09 -1.05 -12.33
C THR A 33 -3.37 0.26 -13.08
N SER A 34 -2.62 0.55 -14.15
CA SER A 34 -2.92 1.67 -15.05
C SER A 34 -4.11 1.37 -15.95
N VAL A 35 -4.62 2.39 -16.63
CA VAL A 35 -5.69 2.24 -17.63
C VAL A 35 -5.28 1.32 -18.80
N SER A 36 -3.98 1.17 -19.04
CA SER A 36 -3.39 0.28 -20.03
C SER A 36 -3.03 -1.12 -19.48
N GLY A 37 -3.48 -1.47 -18.28
CA GLY A 37 -3.25 -2.79 -17.68
C GLY A 37 -1.88 -2.99 -17.02
N GLN A 38 -1.01 -1.97 -17.01
CA GLN A 38 0.33 -2.09 -16.42
C GLN A 38 0.28 -1.94 -14.91
N ARG A 39 0.93 -2.87 -14.18
CA ARG A 39 1.12 -2.73 -12.73
C ARG A 39 2.06 -1.56 -12.44
N ARG A 40 1.73 -0.81 -11.38
CA ARG A 40 2.48 0.37 -10.94
C ARG A 40 2.92 0.16 -9.50
N ALA A 41 4.11 0.63 -9.19
CA ALA A 41 4.70 0.57 -7.87
C ALA A 41 5.01 1.99 -7.35
N PRO A 42 5.24 2.16 -6.04
CA PRO A 42 5.79 3.39 -5.50
C PRO A 42 7.14 3.73 -6.16
N VAL A 43 7.29 4.97 -6.65
CA VAL A 43 8.53 5.43 -7.30
C VAL A 43 9.21 6.53 -6.47
N CYS A 44 8.53 7.66 -6.27
CA CYS A 44 9.19 8.83 -5.68
C CYS A 44 9.33 8.80 -4.15
N GLY A 45 8.56 7.97 -3.44
CA GLY A 45 8.47 7.98 -1.97
C GLY A 45 7.86 9.26 -1.34
N MET A 46 7.72 10.34 -2.11
CA MET A 46 7.30 11.66 -1.63
C MET A 46 5.83 12.00 -1.93
N GLY A 47 5.13 11.14 -2.67
CA GLY A 47 3.74 11.32 -3.10
C GLY A 47 3.52 12.14 -4.37
N ILE A 48 4.56 12.77 -4.94
CA ILE A 48 4.42 13.61 -6.14
C ILE A 48 4.02 12.83 -7.41
N CYS A 49 4.56 11.62 -7.60
CA CYS A 49 4.24 10.80 -8.78
C CYS A 49 2.82 10.21 -8.73
N GLN A 50 2.23 10.13 -7.53
CA GLN A 50 0.97 9.45 -7.25
C GLN A 50 0.85 8.00 -7.76
N GLU A 51 1.93 7.31 -8.12
CA GLU A 51 1.83 5.91 -8.57
C GLU A 51 1.50 4.93 -7.44
N CYS A 52 1.82 5.31 -6.19
CA CYS A 52 1.55 4.54 -4.97
C CYS A 52 0.10 4.61 -4.44
N ARG A 53 -0.88 5.04 -5.24
CA ARG A 53 -2.28 5.12 -4.79
C ARG A 53 -2.86 3.73 -4.55
N VAL A 54 -3.42 3.53 -3.36
CA VAL A 54 -4.13 2.31 -2.93
C VAL A 54 -5.45 2.70 -2.26
N THR A 55 -6.34 1.72 -2.03
CA THR A 55 -7.48 1.90 -1.13
C THR A 55 -7.07 1.46 0.27
N ILE A 56 -7.34 2.32 1.26
CA ILE A 56 -7.08 2.06 2.68
C ILE A 56 -8.37 2.37 3.42
N ASP A 57 -8.93 1.36 4.09
CA ASP A 57 -10.19 1.48 4.83
C ASP A 57 -11.31 2.10 3.97
N GLY A 58 -11.43 1.65 2.72
CA GLY A 58 -12.41 2.15 1.74
C GLY A 58 -12.08 3.53 1.12
N GLN A 59 -10.94 4.15 1.47
CA GLN A 59 -10.56 5.46 0.97
C GLN A 59 -9.26 5.43 0.15
N ARG A 60 -9.25 6.12 -1.00
CA ARG A 60 -8.04 6.27 -1.81
C ARG A 60 -7.00 7.15 -1.11
N ARG A 61 -5.82 6.60 -0.86
CA ARG A 61 -4.69 7.27 -0.18
C ARG A 61 -3.37 6.98 -0.86
N LEU A 62 -2.35 7.78 -0.54
CA LEU A 62 -0.97 7.56 -0.99
C LEU A 62 -0.27 6.59 -0.03
N ALA A 63 0.12 5.41 -0.51
CA ALA A 63 0.77 4.41 0.31
C ALA A 63 2.11 4.91 0.90
N CYS A 64 2.85 5.73 0.15
CA CYS A 64 4.16 6.24 0.59
C CYS A 64 4.09 7.27 1.72
N GLN A 65 2.94 7.91 1.93
CA GLN A 65 2.74 8.90 3.00
C GLN A 65 1.81 8.39 4.12
N THR A 66 1.39 7.12 4.05
CA THR A 66 0.50 6.52 5.05
C THR A 66 1.29 5.51 5.88
N LEU A 67 1.30 5.67 7.20
CA LEU A 67 1.87 4.69 8.11
C LEU A 67 0.88 3.55 8.36
N CYS A 68 1.40 2.33 8.46
CA CYS A 68 0.65 1.16 8.87
C CYS A 68 0.14 1.31 10.32
N ARG A 69 -1.08 0.85 10.56
CA ARG A 69 -1.77 0.87 11.86
C ARG A 69 -2.48 -0.46 12.06
N ASP A 70 -2.70 -0.83 13.32
CA ASP A 70 -3.43 -2.05 13.66
C ASP A 70 -4.84 -2.04 13.06
N GLY A 71 -5.24 -3.18 12.50
CA GLY A 71 -6.56 -3.39 11.90
C GLY A 71 -6.79 -2.68 10.56
N MET A 72 -5.77 -2.01 10.01
CA MET A 72 -5.86 -1.34 8.71
C MET A 72 -6.16 -2.34 7.59
N GLN A 73 -7.07 -1.99 6.68
CA GLN A 73 -7.35 -2.77 5.47
C GLN A 73 -6.78 -2.06 4.26
N VAL A 74 -5.89 -2.73 3.52
CA VAL A 74 -5.21 -2.19 2.34
C VAL A 74 -5.56 -3.06 1.12
N GLU A 75 -6.05 -2.41 0.07
CA GLU A 75 -6.36 -3.03 -1.22
C GLU A 75 -5.52 -2.35 -2.32
N SER A 76 -4.63 -3.12 -2.93
CA SER A 76 -3.69 -2.73 -3.99
C SER A 76 -4.09 -3.24 -5.38
N ARG A 77 -5.11 -4.10 -5.40
CA ARG A 77 -5.69 -4.74 -6.57
C ARG A 77 -7.18 -4.37 -6.61
N PRO A 78 -7.73 -4.03 -7.79
CA PRO A 78 -9.17 -4.11 -7.97
C PRO A 78 -9.65 -5.56 -7.94
#